data_AF-A0A2V2TEN2-F1
#
_entry.id   AF-A0A2V2TEN2-F1
#
_cell.length_a   1.000
_cell.length_b   1.000
_cell.length_c   1.000
_cell.angle_alpha   90.00
_cell.angle_beta   90.00
_cell.angle_gamma   90.00
#
_symmetry.space_group_name_H-M   'P 1'
#
loop_
_entity.id
_entity.type
_entity.pdbx_description
1 polymer ?
#
loop_
_entity_poly.entity_id
_entity_poly.type
_entity_poly.pdbx_seq_one_letter_code
_entity_poly.pdbx_strand_id
1 'polypeptide(L)'
;AGPAGIPTQTAFSQNTRWPSLDDDRENGCIRSVEHAYSAEGGLAVLYGNIALDGCVVKTAGVDESIHVFEGSAKIFESQDAAVKGILADEVKPGDIVIIRYEGPKGGPGMQEMLYPTSYLKSKGLGKQCALLTDG
;
A
#
# COMPACT_ATOMS: atom_id res chain seq x y z
N ALA A 1 -11.45 13.80 17.20
CA ALA A 1 -11.79 13.05 18.43
C ALA A 1 -11.38 11.60 18.23
N GLY A 2 -10.89 10.91 19.26
CA GLY A 2 -10.65 9.47 19.16
C GLY A 2 -11.95 8.69 18.92
N PRO A 3 -11.89 7.38 18.64
CA PRO A 3 -13.07 6.55 18.32
C PRO A 3 -14.17 6.56 19.40
N ALA A 4 -13.87 7.02 20.62
CA ALA A 4 -14.85 7.21 21.70
C ALA A 4 -15.66 8.52 21.60
N GLY A 5 -15.38 9.41 20.65
CA GLY A 5 -16.05 10.71 20.51
C GLY A 5 -15.70 11.73 21.62
N ILE A 6 -14.80 11.38 22.54
CA ILE A 6 -14.39 12.25 23.66
C ILE A 6 -13.21 13.14 23.22
N PRO A 7 -13.31 14.47 23.38
CA PRO A 7 -12.19 15.38 23.12
C PRO A 7 -11.12 15.25 24.22
N THR A 8 -9.85 15.20 23.81
CA THR A 8 -8.72 15.30 24.74
C THR A 8 -8.13 16.71 24.68
N GLN A 9 -7.88 17.31 25.85
CA GLN A 9 -7.24 18.62 25.99
C GLN A 9 -5.81 18.51 26.53
N THR A 10 -5.35 17.29 26.81
CA THR A 10 -4.01 17.00 27.32
C THR A 10 -3.26 16.19 26.28
N ALA A 11 -2.13 16.72 25.81
CA ALA A 11 -1.30 16.04 24.83
C ALA A 11 -0.86 14.66 25.35
N PHE A 12 -0.88 13.66 24.46
CA PHE A 12 -0.45 12.27 24.74
C PHE A 12 -1.20 11.53 25.85
N SER A 13 -2.37 12.00 26.30
CA SER A 13 -3.17 11.26 27.29
C SER A 13 -3.64 9.91 26.72
N GLN A 14 -3.55 8.87 27.54
CA GLN A 14 -3.94 7.50 27.19
C GLN A 14 -4.91 6.89 28.21
N ASN A 15 -5.62 7.68 29.01
CA ASN A 15 -6.45 7.21 30.11
C ASN A 15 -7.88 6.78 29.68
N THR A 16 -8.30 7.04 28.45
CA THR A 16 -9.57 6.55 27.91
C THR A 16 -9.49 5.05 27.65
N ARG A 17 -10.43 4.29 28.21
CA ARG A 17 -10.54 2.83 28.10
C ARG A 17 -11.99 2.47 27.80
N TRP A 18 -12.19 1.37 27.07
CA TRP A 18 -13.51 0.75 26.93
C TRP A 18 -13.87 -0.02 28.20
N PRO A 19 -15.16 -0.13 28.58
CA PRO A 19 -15.58 -0.89 29.77
C PRO A 19 -15.25 -2.38 29.71
N SER A 20 -15.22 -2.94 28.50
CA SER A 20 -14.78 -4.30 28.20
C SER A 20 -13.76 -4.27 27.07
N LEU A 21 -12.94 -5.32 27.01
CA LEU A 21 -11.96 -5.52 25.95
C LEU A 21 -12.34 -6.77 25.16
N ASP A 22 -11.92 -6.79 23.90
CA ASP A 22 -11.85 -8.03 23.14
C ASP A 22 -10.67 -8.86 23.69
N ASP A 23 -10.99 -9.95 24.37
CA ASP A 23 -10.05 -10.86 25.02
C ASP A 23 -9.76 -12.12 24.19
N ASP A 24 -10.36 -12.25 23.01
CA ASP A 24 -10.08 -13.33 22.07
C ASP A 24 -8.72 -13.10 21.39
N ARG A 25 -7.70 -13.79 21.88
CA ARG A 25 -6.32 -13.69 21.38
C ARG A 25 -6.07 -14.51 20.11
N GLU A 26 -7.03 -15.29 19.65
CA GLU A 26 -6.90 -16.10 18.44
C GLU A 26 -7.67 -15.49 17.27
N ASN A 27 -8.95 -15.16 17.46
CA ASN A 27 -9.82 -14.66 16.40
C ASN A 27 -10.25 -13.20 16.57
N GLY A 28 -9.95 -12.59 17.72
CA GLY A 28 -10.26 -11.20 18.00
C GLY A 28 -9.46 -10.19 17.17
N CYS A 29 -9.72 -8.91 17.42
CA CYS A 29 -9.12 -7.76 16.76
C CYS A 29 -7.61 -7.65 17.05
N ILE A 30 -7.18 -8.00 18.27
CA ILE A 30 -5.77 -8.01 18.69
C ILE A 30 -5.37 -9.41 19.13
N ARG A 31 -4.64 -10.10 18.26
CA ARG A 31 -4.22 -11.50 18.43
C ARG A 31 -2.90 -11.62 19.20
N SER A 32 -2.64 -12.79 19.80
CA SER A 32 -1.31 -13.13 20.33
C SER A 32 -0.30 -13.31 19.19
N VAL A 33 0.99 -13.33 19.53
CA VAL A 33 2.06 -13.60 18.56
C VAL A 33 1.87 -14.97 17.89
N GLU A 34 1.41 -15.97 18.64
CA GLU A 34 1.16 -17.33 18.16
C GLU A 34 0.07 -17.39 17.08
N HIS A 35 -0.90 -16.48 17.15
CA HIS A 35 -2.03 -16.38 16.20
C HIS A 35 -1.94 -15.14 15.29
N ALA A 36 -0.77 -14.51 15.22
CA ALA A 36 -0.54 -13.36 14.36
C ALA A 36 -0.72 -13.75 12.89
N TYR A 37 -1.27 -12.83 12.06
CA TYR A 37 -1.40 -13.06 10.63
C TYR A 37 -0.05 -13.29 9.93
N SER A 38 1.00 -12.66 10.44
CA SER A 38 2.39 -12.86 10.03
C SER A 38 3.29 -12.64 11.24
N ALA A 39 4.40 -13.36 11.28
CA ALA A 39 5.46 -13.14 12.27
C ALA A 39 6.28 -11.88 11.99
N GLU A 40 6.21 -11.36 10.76
CA GLU A 40 6.92 -10.16 10.32
C GLU A 40 5.98 -8.95 10.21
N GLY A 41 6.55 -7.75 10.32
CA GLY A 41 5.81 -6.51 10.11
C GLY A 41 5.28 -6.39 8.68
N GLY A 42 4.14 -5.72 8.51
CA GLY A 42 3.47 -5.57 7.20
C GLY A 42 4.10 -4.55 6.24
N LEU A 43 5.32 -4.09 6.51
CA LEU A 43 6.07 -3.11 5.70
C LEU A 43 7.49 -3.63 5.46
N ALA A 44 7.97 -3.48 4.22
CA ALA A 44 9.37 -3.72 3.87
C ALA A 44 9.94 -2.50 3.13
N VAL A 45 11.26 -2.35 3.24
CA VAL A 45 12.02 -1.37 2.47
C VAL A 45 12.82 -2.12 1.41
N LEU A 46 12.62 -1.76 0.14
CA LEU A 46 13.32 -2.36 -0.99
C LEU A 46 14.40 -1.39 -1.49
N TYR A 47 15.56 -1.94 -1.84
CA TYR A 47 16.69 -1.20 -2.39
C TYR A 47 17.12 -1.79 -3.72
N GLY A 48 17.73 -0.97 -4.57
CA GLY A 48 18.29 -1.42 -5.84
C GLY A 48 18.69 -0.25 -6.72
N ASN A 49 19.08 -0.55 -7.96
CA ASN A 49 19.47 0.46 -8.94
C ASN A 49 18.35 1.49 -9.27
N ILE A 50 17.08 1.12 -9.12
CA ILE A 50 15.93 2.02 -9.33
C ILE A 50 15.58 2.84 -8.08
N ALA A 51 15.81 2.29 -6.88
CA ALA A 51 15.51 2.91 -5.60
C ALA A 51 16.77 2.89 -4.71
N LEU A 52 17.74 3.75 -5.04
CA LEU A 52 19.03 3.79 -4.35
C LEU A 52 18.89 4.18 -2.87
N ASP A 53 17.99 5.13 -2.59
CA ASP A 53 17.69 5.58 -1.22
C ASP A 53 16.55 4.78 -0.56
N GLY A 54 16.07 3.74 -1.25
CA GLY A 54 15.01 2.85 -0.81
C GLY A 54 13.61 3.26 -1.26
N CYS A 55 12.71 2.28 -1.32
CA CYS A 55 11.26 2.49 -1.47
C CYS A 55 10.49 1.58 -0.50
N VAL A 56 9.23 1.90 -0.24
CA VAL A 56 8.41 1.18 0.74
C VAL A 56 7.34 0.34 0.03
N VAL A 57 7.16 -0.90 0.50
CA VAL A 57 6.05 -1.76 0.11
C VAL A 57 5.31 -2.27 1.33
N LYS A 58 3.98 -2.34 1.26
CA LYS A 58 3.14 -2.97 2.28
C LYS A 58 2.98 -4.45 1.98
N THR A 59 3.92 -5.26 2.48
CA THR A 59 3.93 -6.73 2.30
C THR A 59 2.64 -7.40 2.77
N ALA A 60 2.01 -6.89 3.84
CA ALA A 60 0.72 -7.42 4.31
C ALA A 60 -0.45 -7.28 3.30
N GLY A 61 -0.28 -6.47 2.25
CA GLY A 61 -1.27 -6.33 1.17
C GLY A 61 -0.88 -7.05 -0.12
N VAL A 62 0.24 -7.77 -0.14
CA VAL A 62 0.80 -8.46 -1.31
C VAL A 62 0.73 -9.97 -1.05
N ASP A 63 0.34 -10.74 -2.06
CA ASP A 63 0.32 -12.19 -1.96
C ASP A 63 1.76 -12.73 -1.98
N GLU A 64 2.08 -13.69 -1.12
CA GLU A 64 3.44 -14.26 -1.03
C GLU A 64 3.92 -14.83 -2.38
N SER A 65 3.00 -15.33 -3.22
CA SER A 65 3.33 -15.87 -4.54
C SER A 65 3.89 -14.84 -5.51
N ILE A 66 3.78 -13.54 -5.21
CA ILE A 66 4.24 -12.43 -6.06
C ILE A 66 5.21 -11.48 -5.33
N HIS A 67 5.83 -11.93 -4.23
CA HIS A 67 6.91 -11.17 -3.60
C HIS A 67 8.11 -10.93 -4.52
N VAL A 68 8.32 -11.85 -5.47
CA VAL A 68 9.26 -11.68 -6.58
C VAL A 68 8.45 -11.53 -7.85
N PHE A 69 8.64 -10.41 -8.54
CA PHE A 69 7.96 -10.12 -9.80
C PHE A 69 8.98 -9.60 -10.81
N GLU A 70 8.97 -10.19 -12.01
CA GLU A 70 9.77 -9.76 -13.15
C GLU A 70 8.84 -9.52 -14.33
N GLY A 71 9.08 -8.45 -15.09
CA GLY A 71 8.14 -8.00 -16.10
C GLY A 71 8.63 -6.85 -16.96
N SER A 72 7.79 -6.45 -17.92
CA SER A 72 8.09 -5.34 -18.83
C SER A 72 7.71 -4.01 -18.20
N ALA A 73 8.62 -3.03 -18.22
CA ALA A 73 8.32 -1.70 -17.70
C ALA A 73 7.31 -0.96 -18.61
N LYS A 74 6.16 -0.57 -18.05
CA LYS A 74 5.15 0.27 -18.69
C LYS A 74 5.10 1.62 -17.95
N ILE A 75 5.70 2.64 -18.56
CA ILE A 75 5.93 3.94 -17.92
C ILE A 75 4.78 4.91 -18.22
N PHE A 76 4.32 5.60 -17.18
CA PHE A 76 3.39 6.72 -17.24
C PHE A 76 3.96 7.92 -16.47
N GLU A 77 3.67 9.12 -16.97
CA GLU A 77 4.21 10.39 -16.44
C GLU A 77 3.26 11.12 -15.50
N SER A 78 2.11 10.50 -15.18
CA SER A 78 1.14 10.99 -14.21
C SER A 78 0.13 9.90 -13.85
N GLN A 79 -0.55 10.07 -12.71
CA GLN A 79 -1.70 9.25 -12.33
C GLN A 79 -2.76 9.22 -13.43
N ASP A 80 -3.10 10.38 -14.00
CA ASP A 80 -4.16 10.49 -15.02
C ASP A 80 -3.82 9.69 -16.28
N ALA A 81 -2.54 9.71 -16.70
CA ALA A 81 -2.07 8.92 -17.83
C ALA A 81 -2.12 7.42 -17.51
N ALA A 82 -1.68 7.02 -16.31
CA ALA A 82 -1.72 5.62 -15.88
C ALA A 82 -3.16 5.10 -15.81
N VAL A 83 -4.08 5.86 -15.22
CA VAL A 83 -5.51 5.52 -15.17
C VAL A 83 -6.09 5.32 -16.57
N LYS A 84 -5.84 6.26 -17.49
CA LYS A 84 -6.29 6.14 -18.89
C LYS A 84 -5.72 4.90 -19.56
N GLY A 85 -4.41 4.66 -19.42
CA GLY A 85 -3.74 3.50 -20.00
C GLY A 85 -4.25 2.17 -19.45
N ILE A 86 -4.47 2.06 -18.14
CA ILE A 86 -5.04 0.85 -17.51
C ILE A 86 -6.47 0.61 -18.04
N LEU A 87 -7.31 1.64 -18.06
CA LEU A 87 -8.70 1.50 -18.49
C LEU A 87 -8.83 1.20 -19.99
N ALA A 88 -7.92 1.72 -20.82
CA ALA A 88 -7.82 1.47 -22.25
C ALA A 88 -7.12 0.14 -22.62
N ASP A 89 -6.87 -0.72 -21.63
CA ASP A 89 -6.22 -2.02 -21.81
C ASP A 89 -4.79 -1.92 -22.39
N GLU A 90 -4.09 -0.82 -22.18
CA GLU A 90 -2.69 -0.68 -22.58
C GLU A 90 -1.71 -1.40 -21.65
N VAL A 91 -2.15 -1.71 -20.43
CA VAL A 91 -1.43 -2.53 -19.44
C VAL A 91 -1.85 -3.98 -19.60
N LYS A 92 -0.87 -4.88 -19.68
CA LYS A 92 -1.04 -6.31 -19.89
C LYS A 92 -0.49 -7.14 -18.72
N PRO A 93 -0.96 -8.38 -18.52
CA PRO A 93 -0.32 -9.32 -17.61
C PRO A 93 1.19 -9.40 -17.84
N GLY A 94 1.98 -9.34 -16.77
CA GLY A 94 3.44 -9.28 -16.83
C GLY A 94 4.02 -7.86 -16.90
N ASP A 95 3.20 -6.82 -17.00
CA ASP A 95 3.70 -5.44 -16.95
C ASP A 95 4.02 -4.99 -15.52
N ILE A 96 5.09 -4.21 -15.40
CA ILE A 96 5.44 -3.40 -14.23
C ILE A 96 5.03 -1.96 -14.57
N VAL A 97 3.90 -1.51 -14.02
CA VAL A 97 3.42 -0.14 -14.22
C VAL A 97 4.26 0.80 -13.37
N ILE A 98 4.93 1.75 -14.01
CA ILE A 98 5.78 2.74 -13.33
C ILE A 98 5.15 4.11 -13.55
N ILE A 99 4.73 4.77 -12.47
CA ILE A 99 4.20 6.13 -12.50
C ILE A 99 5.25 7.04 -11.90
N ARG A 100 5.81 7.97 -12.67
CA ARG A 100 6.85 8.89 -12.19
C ARG A 100 6.38 10.33 -12.25
N TYR A 101 7.12 11.20 -11.57
CA TYR A 101 6.80 12.61 -11.37
C TYR A 101 5.57 12.85 -10.48
N GLU A 102 5.29 11.94 -9.55
CA GLU A 102 4.24 12.09 -8.55
C GLU A 102 4.81 12.34 -7.13
N GLY A 103 6.13 12.22 -6.98
CA GLY A 103 6.84 12.50 -5.72
C GLY A 103 6.75 13.96 -5.24
N PRO A 104 7.34 14.29 -4.06
CA PRO A 104 7.14 15.58 -3.37
C PRO A 104 7.34 16.84 -4.20
N LYS A 105 8.24 16.79 -5.19
CA LYS A 105 8.52 17.91 -6.11
C LYS A 105 7.89 17.73 -7.50
N GLY A 106 7.78 16.49 -7.98
CA GLY A 106 7.25 16.19 -9.31
C GLY A 106 5.73 16.44 -9.37
N GLY A 107 5.00 15.89 -8.39
CA GLY A 107 3.55 15.94 -8.28
C GLY A 107 2.99 17.30 -7.85
N PRO A 108 3.83 18.20 -7.32
CA PRO A 108 4.01 18.52 -5.89
C PRO A 108 3.20 17.78 -4.81
N GLY A 109 3.81 17.62 -3.64
CA GLY A 109 3.11 17.24 -2.41
C GLY A 109 2.95 15.73 -2.17
N MET A 110 3.43 14.88 -3.07
CA MET A 110 3.39 13.41 -2.94
C MET A 110 1.95 12.93 -2.70
N GLN A 111 1.08 13.18 -3.69
CA GLN A 111 -0.34 12.86 -3.55
C GLN A 111 -0.58 11.36 -3.45
N GLU A 112 -1.44 10.95 -2.53
CA GLU A 112 -1.84 9.54 -2.42
C GLU A 112 -2.71 9.14 -3.63
N MET A 113 -2.32 8.04 -4.30
CA MET A 113 -2.95 7.57 -5.53
C MET A 113 -3.76 6.28 -5.34
N LEU A 114 -5.08 6.41 -5.16
CA LEU A 114 -5.99 5.25 -5.00
C LEU A 114 -6.40 4.59 -6.33
N TYR A 115 -6.51 5.37 -7.40
CA TYR A 115 -7.16 4.92 -8.64
C TYR A 115 -6.37 3.87 -9.43
N PRO A 116 -5.04 4.00 -9.65
CA PRO A 116 -4.29 3.01 -10.42
C PRO A 116 -4.39 1.59 -9.84
N THR A 117 -4.24 1.44 -8.51
CA THR A 117 -4.34 0.13 -7.85
C THR A 117 -5.76 -0.44 -7.94
N SER A 118 -6.78 0.40 -7.76
CA SER A 118 -8.19 0.00 -7.87
C SER A 118 -8.53 -0.51 -9.27
N TYR A 119 -8.05 0.16 -10.32
CA TYR A 119 -8.31 -0.24 -11.70
C TYR A 119 -7.51 -1.47 -12.15
N LEU A 120 -6.27 -1.63 -11.69
CA LEU A 120 -5.54 -2.89 -11.90
C LEU A 120 -6.31 -4.07 -11.29
N LYS A 121 -6.84 -3.92 -10.06
CA LYS A 121 -7.66 -4.96 -9.42
C LYS A 121 -8.96 -5.21 -10.19
N SER A 122 -9.69 -4.18 -10.60
CA SER A 122 -10.97 -4.34 -11.32
C SER A 122 -10.82 -4.98 -12.70
N LYS A 123 -9.67 -4.77 -13.37
CA LYS A 123 -9.29 -5.44 -14.62
C LYS A 123 -8.75 -6.86 -14.42
N GLY A 124 -8.69 -7.38 -13.19
CA GLY A 124 -8.15 -8.72 -12.91
C GLY A 124 -6.62 -8.81 -12.97
N LEU A 125 -5.92 -7.67 -12.98
CA LEU A 125 -4.47 -7.57 -13.09
C LEU A 125 -3.77 -7.47 -11.72
N GLY A 126 -4.50 -7.48 -10.62
CA GLY A 126 -3.95 -7.22 -9.27
C GLY A 126 -2.86 -8.19 -8.79
N LYS A 127 -2.80 -9.42 -9.32
CA LYS A 127 -1.69 -10.37 -9.09
C LYS A 127 -0.81 -10.59 -10.33
N GLN A 128 -1.14 -9.94 -11.44
CA GLN A 128 -0.50 -10.16 -12.73
C GLN A 128 0.38 -8.99 -13.16
N CYS A 129 0.29 -7.86 -12.47
CA CYS A 129 1.11 -6.67 -12.71
C CYS A 129 1.68 -6.16 -11.39
N ALA A 130 2.85 -5.54 -11.45
CA ALA A 130 3.40 -4.75 -10.36
C ALA A 130 3.11 -3.25 -10.60
N LEU A 131 3.16 -2.46 -9.53
CA LEU A 131 3.01 -1.00 -9.58
C LEU A 131 4.12 -0.34 -8.75
N LEU A 132 4.81 0.62 -9.35
CA LEU A 132 5.89 1.40 -8.73
C LEU A 132 5.64 2.89 -8.95
N THR A 133 5.93 3.71 -7.94
CA THR A 133 5.82 5.17 -8.01
C THR A 133 6.89 5.86 -7.16
N ASP A 134 7.23 7.10 -7.52
CA ASP A 134 8.01 8.04 -6.68
C ASP A 134 7.12 8.90 -5.75
N GLY A 135 5.81 8.80 -5.93
CA GLY A 135 4.75 9.31 -5.04
C GLY A 135 4.48 8.45 -3.81
#